data_AF-A0A5B9MLZ9-F1
#
_entry.id   AF-A0A5B9MLZ9-F1
#
_cell.length_a   1.000
_cell.length_b   1.000
_cell.length_c   1.000
_cell.angle_alpha   90.00
_cell.angle_beta   90.00
_cell.angle_gamma   90.00
#
_symmetry.space_group_name_H-M   'P 1'
#
loop_
_entity.id
_entity.type
_entity.pdbx_description
1 polymer ?
#
loop_
_entity_poly.entity_id
_entity_poly.type
_entity_poly.pdbx_seq_one_letter_code
_entity_poly.pdbx_strand_id
1 'polypeptide(L)'
;MSPAESKVKLPRRSIKFGVGKEIGGNVYLHRDFESVIGNELESAKRSLPTDFGYTVVKLNLNTHAITFTQSPDFDTVHEPIVGKQLLVREDGSISMRKPPLDPYIYHHKWLFVDDAYQGFDVEESKTRSSEWMALPDVDRSLIGRASYWNREVVPRLNQITTESWLRSEEVRKRFGWTTCELAHQRDAGNIPFKKVGNAFLYRIDDENASK
;
A
#
# COMPACT_ATOMS: atom_id res chain seq x y z
N MET A 1 -31.21 12.36 -0.37
CA MET A 1 -30.34 12.18 -1.55
C MET A 1 -29.02 11.62 -1.06
N SER A 2 -28.81 10.32 -1.20
CA SER A 2 -27.52 9.70 -0.88
C SER A 2 -26.48 10.18 -1.91
N PRO A 3 -25.27 10.59 -1.51
CA PRO A 3 -24.21 10.90 -2.46
C PRO A 3 -23.89 9.62 -3.24
N ALA A 4 -23.85 9.72 -4.57
CA ALA A 4 -23.35 8.65 -5.40
C ALA A 4 -21.90 8.34 -4.97
N GLU A 5 -21.66 7.13 -4.46
CA GLU A 5 -20.33 6.64 -4.16
C GLU A 5 -19.49 6.68 -5.44
N SER A 6 -18.66 7.71 -5.57
CA SER A 6 -17.63 7.77 -6.60
C SER A 6 -16.64 6.64 -6.34
N LYS A 7 -16.80 5.50 -7.02
CA LYS A 7 -15.80 4.43 -7.03
C LYS A 7 -14.48 5.01 -7.55
N VAL A 8 -13.52 5.20 -6.65
CA VAL A 8 -12.17 5.66 -6.98
C VAL A 8 -11.57 4.73 -8.04
N LYS A 9 -11.11 5.29 -9.16
CA LYS A 9 -10.40 4.53 -10.18
C LYS A 9 -8.98 4.26 -9.73
N LEU A 10 -8.70 3.01 -9.35
CA LEU A 10 -7.36 2.57 -8.99
C LEU A 10 -6.38 2.67 -10.17
N PRO A 11 -5.08 2.96 -9.88
CA PRO A 11 -4.03 2.87 -10.89
C PRO A 11 -3.87 1.44 -11.40
N ARG A 12 -3.18 1.28 -12.53
CA ARG A 12 -2.90 -0.02 -13.14
C ARG A 12 -1.40 -0.27 -13.19
N ARG A 13 -1.02 -1.55 -13.22
CA ARG A 13 0.35 -1.98 -13.48
C ARG A 13 0.78 -1.62 -14.90
N SER A 14 2.07 -1.66 -15.16
CA SER A 14 2.64 -1.54 -16.49
C SER A 14 1.99 -2.55 -17.44
N ILE A 15 1.42 -2.05 -18.54
CA ILE A 15 0.91 -2.92 -19.60
C ILE A 15 2.08 -3.59 -20.32
N LYS A 16 3.19 -2.86 -20.51
CA LYS A 16 4.39 -3.34 -21.20
C LYS A 16 5.00 -4.56 -20.51
N PHE A 17 5.10 -4.52 -19.19
CA PHE A 17 5.78 -5.56 -18.41
C PHE A 17 4.82 -6.52 -17.70
N GLY A 18 3.51 -6.26 -17.71
CA GLY A 18 2.50 -7.01 -16.94
C GLY A 18 2.53 -6.74 -15.42
N VAL A 19 3.66 -6.24 -14.91
CA VAL A 19 3.90 -5.86 -13.52
C VAL A 19 4.70 -4.56 -13.46
N GLY A 20 4.61 -3.83 -12.36
CA GLY A 20 5.37 -2.62 -12.11
C GLY A 20 4.52 -1.36 -12.10
N LYS A 21 4.89 -0.39 -11.27
CA LYS A 21 4.26 0.93 -11.20
C LYS A 21 4.90 1.86 -12.22
N GLU A 22 4.10 2.41 -13.14
CA GLU A 22 4.57 3.43 -14.08
C GLU A 22 4.28 4.84 -13.56
N ILE A 23 5.32 5.68 -13.46
CA ILE A 23 5.17 7.09 -13.13
C ILE A 23 6.34 7.92 -13.66
N GLY A 24 6.02 9.01 -14.37
CA GLY A 24 7.01 9.97 -14.87
C GLY A 24 8.09 9.35 -15.77
N GLY A 25 7.70 8.43 -16.65
CA GLY A 25 8.64 7.72 -17.54
C GLY A 25 9.53 6.68 -16.83
N ASN A 26 9.21 6.32 -15.59
CA ASN A 26 9.91 5.25 -14.86
C ASN A 26 8.95 4.10 -14.57
N VAL A 27 9.51 2.89 -14.52
CA VAL A 27 8.82 1.67 -14.06
C VAL A 27 9.49 1.18 -12.80
N TYR A 28 8.71 0.97 -11.74
CA TYR A 28 9.19 0.48 -10.45
C TYR A 28 8.69 -0.94 -10.22
N LEU A 29 9.61 -1.84 -9.89
CA LEU A 29 9.39 -3.27 -9.73
C LEU A 29 9.98 -3.73 -8.40
N HIS A 30 9.33 -4.70 -7.76
CA HIS A 30 9.99 -5.47 -6.72
C HIS A 30 11.06 -6.38 -7.35
N ARG A 31 12.16 -6.64 -6.63
CA ARG A 31 13.29 -7.42 -7.14
C ARG A 31 12.88 -8.82 -7.63
N ASP A 32 11.84 -9.42 -7.06
CA ASP A 32 11.39 -10.77 -7.49
C ASP A 32 10.77 -10.75 -8.90
N PHE A 33 10.40 -9.57 -9.40
CA PHE A 33 9.79 -9.35 -10.72
C PHE A 33 10.70 -8.57 -11.67
N GLU A 34 11.95 -8.29 -11.29
CA GLU A 34 12.87 -7.45 -12.07
C GLU A 34 13.32 -8.08 -13.39
N SER A 35 13.20 -9.41 -13.53
CA SER A 35 13.63 -10.18 -14.70
C SER A 35 12.94 -9.72 -15.99
N VAL A 36 11.75 -9.11 -15.89
CA VAL A 36 11.02 -8.51 -17.01
C VAL A 36 11.77 -7.37 -17.70
N ILE A 37 12.79 -6.78 -17.04
CA ILE A 37 13.62 -5.72 -17.62
C ILE A 37 14.59 -6.29 -18.66
N GLY A 38 15.16 -7.49 -18.45
CA GLY A 38 16.10 -8.12 -19.37
C GLY A 38 17.56 -7.65 -19.24
N ASN A 39 18.25 -7.51 -20.37
CA ASN A 39 19.72 -7.39 -20.44
C ASN A 39 20.28 -6.12 -19.79
N GLU A 40 19.51 -5.03 -19.78
CA GLU A 40 19.87 -3.76 -19.16
C GLU A 40 20.05 -3.93 -17.64
N LEU A 41 19.19 -4.71 -17.01
CA LEU A 41 19.29 -5.01 -15.58
C LEU A 41 20.54 -5.82 -15.28
N GLU A 42 20.79 -6.89 -16.03
CA GLU A 42 21.95 -7.75 -15.84
C GLU A 42 23.26 -6.98 -16.04
N SER A 43 23.25 -5.99 -16.94
CA SER A 43 24.38 -5.09 -17.11
C SER A 43 24.56 -4.13 -15.94
N ALA A 44 23.47 -3.57 -15.42
CA ALA A 44 23.53 -2.68 -14.26
C ALA A 44 23.94 -3.40 -12.96
N LYS A 45 23.53 -4.66 -12.77
CA LYS A 45 23.89 -5.47 -11.60
C LYS A 45 25.40 -5.69 -11.45
N ARG A 46 26.14 -5.74 -12.58
CA ARG A 46 27.62 -5.86 -12.55
C ARG A 46 28.31 -4.67 -11.89
N SER A 47 27.63 -3.53 -11.79
CA SER A 47 28.12 -2.32 -11.13
C SER A 47 27.74 -2.23 -9.65
N LEU A 48 27.01 -3.22 -9.10
CA LEU A 48 26.62 -3.22 -7.70
C LEU A 48 27.80 -3.58 -6.79
N PRO A 49 28.00 -2.84 -5.68
CA PRO A 49 28.86 -3.30 -4.60
C PRO A 49 28.37 -4.64 -4.05
N THR A 50 29.30 -5.52 -3.66
CA THR A 50 29.00 -6.88 -3.19
C THR A 50 28.05 -6.92 -2.00
N ASP A 51 28.03 -5.85 -1.18
CA ASP A 51 27.22 -5.71 0.03
C ASP A 51 25.94 -4.87 -0.19
N PHE A 52 25.67 -4.43 -1.43
CA PHE A 52 24.49 -3.62 -1.72
C PHE A 52 23.24 -4.49 -1.91
N GLY A 53 22.54 -4.77 -0.81
CA GLY A 53 21.17 -5.31 -0.87
C GLY A 53 20.18 -4.27 -1.38
N TYR A 54 19.17 -4.72 -2.12
CA TYR A 54 18.05 -3.89 -2.58
C TYR A 54 16.73 -4.68 -2.60
N THR A 55 15.61 -3.95 -2.66
CA THR A 55 14.25 -4.50 -2.69
C THR A 55 13.49 -4.06 -3.94
N VAL A 56 13.71 -2.81 -4.38
CA VAL A 56 13.01 -2.22 -5.52
C VAL A 56 14.00 -1.85 -6.61
N VAL A 57 13.65 -2.17 -7.85
CA VAL A 57 14.34 -1.73 -9.07
C VAL A 57 13.48 -0.69 -9.77
N LYS A 58 14.10 0.39 -10.24
CA LYS A 58 13.47 1.39 -11.09
C LYS A 58 14.20 1.49 -12.42
N LEU A 59 13.50 1.25 -13.51
CA LEU A 59 13.96 1.50 -14.88
C LEU A 59 13.45 2.86 -15.36
N ASN A 60 14.33 3.72 -15.86
CA ASN A 60 13.92 4.88 -16.65
C ASN A 60 13.75 4.48 -18.11
N LEU A 61 12.56 4.68 -18.68
CA LEU A 61 12.22 4.25 -20.04
C LEU A 61 12.86 5.11 -21.14
N ASN A 62 13.34 6.31 -20.82
CA ASN A 62 13.94 7.23 -21.78
C ASN A 62 15.47 7.13 -21.79
N THR A 63 16.09 6.97 -20.62
CA THR A 63 17.55 6.99 -20.47
C THR A 63 18.15 5.62 -20.17
N HIS A 64 17.31 4.57 -20.13
CA HIS A 64 17.68 3.20 -19.77
C HIS A 64 18.42 3.04 -18.42
N ALA A 65 18.36 4.07 -17.57
CA ALA A 65 19.09 4.07 -16.31
C ALA A 65 18.34 3.22 -15.28
N ILE A 66 19.09 2.42 -14.52
CA ILE A 66 18.57 1.51 -13.50
C ILE A 66 18.89 2.08 -12.13
N THR A 67 17.89 2.16 -11.24
CA THR A 67 18.11 2.50 -9.83
C THR A 67 17.73 1.33 -8.95
N PHE A 68 18.68 0.86 -8.14
CA PHE A 68 18.46 -0.11 -7.08
C PHE A 68 18.19 0.62 -5.77
N THR A 69 17.09 0.29 -5.09
CA THR A 69 16.64 0.97 -3.88
C THR A 69 16.46 0.00 -2.72
N GLN A 70 17.00 0.36 -1.57
CA GLN A 70 16.76 -0.33 -0.30
C GLN A 70 15.38 0.02 0.24
N SER A 71 14.59 -0.99 0.58
CA SER A 71 13.30 -0.83 1.25
C SER A 71 13.05 -2.11 2.07
N PRO A 72 13.74 -2.28 3.21
CA PRO A 72 13.69 -3.53 3.98
C PRO A 72 12.33 -3.79 4.64
N ASP A 73 11.51 -2.74 4.77
CA ASP A 73 10.17 -2.77 5.33
C ASP A 73 9.08 -3.02 4.27
N PHE A 74 9.46 -3.20 2.99
CA PHE A 74 8.55 -3.31 1.85
C PHE A 74 7.40 -4.29 2.05
N ASP A 75 7.68 -5.45 2.63
CA ASP A 75 6.71 -6.51 2.86
C ASP A 75 5.89 -6.25 4.14
N THR A 76 6.48 -5.61 5.14
CA THR A 76 5.91 -5.53 6.50
C THR A 76 5.07 -4.28 6.77
N VAL A 77 5.25 -3.19 6.01
CA VAL A 77 4.49 -1.94 6.23
C VAL A 77 3.72 -1.52 5.00
N HIS A 78 2.61 -0.81 5.18
CA HIS A 78 1.78 -0.38 4.06
C HIS A 78 2.46 0.65 3.15
N GLU A 79 3.12 1.66 3.74
CA GLU A 79 3.88 2.70 3.06
C GLU A 79 5.39 2.57 3.35
N PRO A 80 6.08 1.65 2.66
CA PRO A 80 7.47 1.37 2.97
C PRO A 80 8.40 2.49 2.56
N ILE A 81 9.50 2.65 3.31
CA ILE A 81 10.45 3.74 3.14
C ILE A 81 11.32 3.51 1.91
N VAL A 82 11.51 4.57 1.14
CA VAL A 82 12.52 4.66 0.08
C VAL A 82 13.87 4.96 0.73
N GLY A 83 14.68 3.92 0.91
CA GLY A 83 15.99 4.00 1.53
C GLY A 83 17.11 4.46 0.58
N LYS A 84 18.33 3.99 0.84
CA LYS A 84 19.50 4.30 0.01
C LYS A 84 19.27 3.82 -1.42
N GLN A 85 19.72 4.63 -2.38
CA GLN A 85 19.58 4.35 -3.79
C GLN A 85 20.95 4.31 -4.48
N LEU A 86 21.12 3.37 -5.40
CA LEU A 86 22.25 3.29 -6.32
C LEU A 86 21.72 3.37 -7.75
N LEU A 87 22.05 4.47 -8.43
CA LEU A 87 21.73 4.69 -9.84
C LEU A 87 22.91 4.26 -10.69
N VAL A 88 22.64 3.40 -11.67
CA VAL A 88 23.54 3.03 -12.76
C VAL A 88 22.98 3.62 -14.04
N ARG A 89 23.74 4.48 -14.71
CA ARG A 89 23.39 5.04 -16.01
C ARG A 89 23.81 4.09 -17.13
N GLU A 90 23.28 4.34 -18.33
CA GLU A 90 23.57 3.55 -19.54
C GLU A 90 25.07 3.53 -19.88
N ASP A 91 25.79 4.63 -19.61
CA ASP A 91 27.25 4.72 -19.77
C ASP A 91 28.05 3.95 -18.71
N GLY A 92 27.38 3.25 -17.79
CA GLY A 92 27.99 2.52 -16.67
C GLY A 92 28.32 3.38 -15.45
N SER A 93 28.14 4.71 -15.52
CA SER A 93 28.42 5.59 -14.39
C SER A 93 27.47 5.33 -13.22
N ILE A 94 28.03 5.30 -12.00
CA ILE A 94 27.27 5.05 -10.78
C ILE A 94 27.10 6.32 -9.95
N SER A 95 25.97 6.45 -9.26
CA SER A 95 25.79 7.46 -8.23
C SER A 95 24.94 6.94 -7.07
N MET A 96 25.34 7.26 -5.85
CA MET A 96 24.58 6.91 -4.66
C MET A 96 23.79 8.10 -4.14
N ARG A 97 22.59 7.84 -3.63
CA ARG A 97 21.75 8.84 -2.96
C ARG A 97 21.33 8.31 -1.60
N LYS A 98 21.48 9.14 -0.57
CA LYS A 98 20.93 8.89 0.76
C LYS A 98 19.49 9.38 0.82
N PRO A 99 18.61 8.75 1.61
CA PRO A 99 17.28 9.28 1.84
C PRO A 99 17.37 10.66 2.51
N PRO A 100 16.45 11.59 2.18
CA PRO A 100 16.33 12.86 2.90
C PRO A 100 15.87 12.66 4.36
N LEU A 101 15.96 13.72 5.18
CA LEU A 101 15.52 13.70 6.57
C LEU A 101 14.03 13.35 6.72
N ASP A 102 13.19 13.90 5.85
CA ASP A 102 11.80 13.46 5.66
C ASP A 102 11.74 12.47 4.49
N PRO A 103 11.82 11.16 4.78
CA PRO A 103 12.02 10.15 3.76
C PRO A 103 10.83 10.08 2.81
N TYR A 104 11.13 9.64 1.58
CA TYR A 104 10.08 9.26 0.66
C TYR A 104 9.52 7.88 1.04
N ILE A 105 8.29 7.62 0.64
CA ILE A 105 7.61 6.33 0.82
C ILE A 105 7.02 5.84 -0.50
N TYR A 106 6.82 4.53 -0.61
CA TYR A 106 6.02 3.96 -1.67
C TYR A 106 4.55 3.88 -1.26
N HIS A 107 3.68 4.43 -2.10
CA HIS A 107 2.24 4.20 -2.06
C HIS A 107 1.82 3.36 -3.27
N HIS A 108 0.72 2.61 -3.15
CA HIS A 108 0.30 1.61 -4.14
C HIS A 108 1.38 0.54 -4.40
N LYS A 109 2.01 0.01 -3.33
CA LYS A 109 3.09 -0.98 -3.45
C LYS A 109 2.65 -2.26 -4.18
N TRP A 110 1.37 -2.60 -4.14
CA TRP A 110 0.77 -3.69 -4.91
C TRP A 110 1.01 -3.61 -6.43
N LEU A 111 1.31 -2.43 -6.98
CA LEU A 111 1.65 -2.28 -8.39
C LEU A 111 3.03 -2.85 -8.75
N PHE A 112 3.92 -3.02 -7.77
CA PHE A 112 5.32 -3.42 -7.98
C PHE A 112 5.49 -4.94 -8.10
N VAL A 113 4.45 -5.69 -7.74
CA VAL A 113 4.37 -7.14 -7.66
C VAL A 113 3.15 -7.63 -8.41
N ASP A 114 3.06 -8.92 -8.73
CA ASP A 114 1.84 -9.52 -9.27
C ASP A 114 0.79 -9.79 -8.16
N ASP A 115 -0.35 -10.39 -8.53
CA ASP A 115 -1.42 -10.72 -7.59
C ASP A 115 -1.15 -11.99 -6.77
N ALA A 116 -0.16 -12.80 -7.15
CA ALA A 116 0.21 -14.03 -6.46
C ALA A 116 1.36 -13.83 -5.45
N TYR A 117 1.89 -12.61 -5.32
CA TYR A 117 2.97 -12.29 -4.42
C TYR A 117 2.64 -12.61 -2.96
N GLN A 118 3.54 -13.33 -2.29
CA GLN A 118 3.33 -13.85 -0.92
C GLN A 118 3.96 -12.98 0.18
N GLY A 119 4.71 -11.92 -0.19
CA GLY A 119 5.37 -11.06 0.80
C GLY A 119 4.40 -10.19 1.60
N PHE A 120 3.22 -9.89 1.06
CA PHE A 120 2.13 -9.20 1.76
C PHE A 120 0.79 -9.49 1.08
N ASP A 121 -0.33 -9.15 1.73
CA ASP A 121 -1.66 -9.26 1.14
C ASP A 121 -1.88 -8.17 0.06
N VAL A 122 -1.87 -8.60 -1.20
CA VAL A 122 -2.01 -7.72 -2.36
C VAL A 122 -3.39 -7.06 -2.42
N GLU A 123 -4.44 -7.77 -2.03
CA GLU A 123 -5.81 -7.24 -2.03
C GLU A 123 -6.03 -6.24 -0.88
N GLU A 124 -5.44 -6.49 0.28
CA GLU A 124 -5.39 -5.51 1.38
C GLU A 124 -4.69 -4.22 0.92
N SER A 125 -3.56 -4.34 0.20
CA SER A 125 -2.84 -3.18 -0.33
C SER A 125 -3.62 -2.40 -1.40
N LYS A 126 -4.43 -3.09 -2.21
CA LYS A 126 -5.39 -2.46 -3.15
C LYS A 126 -6.52 -1.76 -2.40
N THR A 127 -7.08 -2.40 -1.38
CA THR A 127 -8.13 -1.81 -0.52
C THR A 127 -7.63 -0.54 0.13
N ARG A 128 -6.47 -0.58 0.78
CA ARG A 128 -5.82 0.60 1.36
C ARG A 128 -5.61 1.72 0.34
N SER A 129 -5.26 1.37 -0.90
CA SER A 129 -5.13 2.33 -2.00
C SER A 129 -6.44 3.04 -2.31
N SER A 130 -7.54 2.30 -2.37
CA SER A 130 -8.87 2.86 -2.60
C SER A 130 -9.29 3.79 -1.46
N GLU A 131 -9.08 3.36 -0.20
CA GLU A 131 -9.46 4.11 1.00
C GLU A 131 -8.77 5.49 1.05
N TRP A 132 -7.44 5.55 0.90
CA TRP A 132 -6.76 6.83 1.03
C TRP A 132 -7.06 7.75 -0.16
N MET A 133 -7.27 7.19 -1.35
CA MET A 133 -7.65 7.99 -2.53
C MET A 133 -9.08 8.54 -2.44
N ALA A 134 -9.94 7.95 -1.60
CA ALA A 134 -11.29 8.43 -1.33
C ALA A 134 -11.31 9.55 -0.26
N LEU A 135 -10.21 9.76 0.47
CA LEU A 135 -10.13 10.84 1.45
C LEU A 135 -10.26 12.20 0.76
N PRO A 136 -11.12 13.10 1.29
CA PRO A 136 -11.22 14.46 0.77
C PRO A 136 -9.95 15.25 1.07
N ASP A 137 -9.64 16.19 0.17
CA ASP A 137 -8.60 17.22 0.37
C ASP A 137 -7.19 16.67 0.66
N VAL A 138 -6.85 15.50 0.11
CA VAL A 138 -5.48 14.98 0.10
C VAL A 138 -4.64 15.71 -0.96
N ASP A 139 -3.55 16.33 -0.52
CA ASP A 139 -2.57 16.97 -1.38
C ASP A 139 -1.69 15.92 -2.06
N ARG A 140 -2.01 15.64 -3.32
CA ARG A 140 -1.31 14.65 -4.16
C ARG A 140 0.12 15.04 -4.51
N SER A 141 0.56 16.27 -4.27
CA SER A 141 1.96 16.64 -4.44
C SER A 141 2.84 16.17 -3.28
N LEU A 142 2.23 15.86 -2.12
CA LEU A 142 2.91 15.51 -0.87
C LEU A 142 2.77 14.04 -0.48
N ILE A 143 1.95 13.24 -1.18
CA ILE A 143 1.73 11.80 -0.90
C ILE A 143 2.98 10.92 -1.02
N GLY A 144 4.10 11.46 -1.51
CA GLY A 144 5.38 10.78 -1.48
C GLY A 144 6.14 10.91 -0.16
N ARG A 145 5.71 11.76 0.79
CA ARG A 145 6.44 12.09 2.02
C ARG A 145 5.88 11.35 3.24
N ALA A 146 6.77 10.74 4.03
CA ALA A 146 6.40 10.07 5.26
C ALA A 146 5.72 11.02 6.26
N SER A 147 6.28 12.22 6.45
CA SER A 147 5.73 13.22 7.38
C SER A 147 4.28 13.61 7.04
N TYR A 148 3.99 13.78 5.75
CA TYR A 148 2.66 14.12 5.27
C TYR A 148 1.66 13.00 5.56
N TRP A 149 2.04 11.75 5.30
CA TRP A 149 1.17 10.60 5.59
C TRP A 149 0.86 10.46 7.08
N ASN A 150 1.88 10.59 7.93
CA ASN A 150 1.69 10.48 9.38
C ASN A 150 0.79 11.59 9.95
N ARG A 151 0.84 12.78 9.36
CA ARG A 151 0.03 13.92 9.81
C ARG A 151 -1.38 13.94 9.22
N GLU A 152 -1.52 13.66 7.92
CA GLU A 152 -2.76 13.92 7.19
C GLU A 152 -3.51 12.66 6.76
N VAL A 153 -2.81 11.58 6.39
CA VAL A 153 -3.45 10.42 5.74
C VAL A 153 -3.75 9.32 6.74
N VAL A 154 -2.73 8.84 7.46
CA VAL A 154 -2.84 7.71 8.41
C VAL A 154 -3.88 7.97 9.50
N PRO A 155 -3.95 9.15 10.14
CA PRO A 155 -4.97 9.41 11.16
C PRO A 155 -6.40 9.28 10.61
N ARG A 156 -6.64 9.72 9.37
CA ARG A 156 -7.97 9.67 8.73
C ARG A 156 -8.33 8.24 8.29
N LEU A 157 -7.36 7.46 7.81
CA LEU A 157 -7.56 6.03 7.54
C LEU A 157 -7.91 5.25 8.82
N ASN A 158 -7.23 5.57 9.92
CA ASN A 158 -7.51 4.94 11.21
C ASN A 158 -8.88 5.35 11.76
N GLN A 159 -9.36 6.56 11.47
CA GLN A 159 -10.73 6.98 11.79
C GLN A 159 -11.75 6.18 10.99
N ILE A 160 -11.59 6.01 9.68
CA ILE A 160 -12.46 5.16 8.85
C ILE A 160 -12.48 3.72 9.39
N THR A 161 -11.31 3.18 9.72
CA THR A 161 -11.21 1.84 10.31
C THR A 161 -11.89 1.78 11.68
N THR A 162 -11.80 2.83 12.49
CA THR A 162 -12.47 2.85 13.80
C THR A 162 -13.99 3.01 13.64
N GLU A 163 -14.44 3.80 12.68
CA GLU A 163 -15.85 3.96 12.32
C GLU A 163 -16.45 2.67 11.73
N SER A 164 -15.64 1.84 11.06
CA SER A 164 -16.08 0.51 10.60
C SER A 164 -16.18 -0.53 11.72
N TRP A 165 -15.44 -0.35 12.82
CA TRP A 165 -15.46 -1.20 14.01
C TRP A 165 -16.30 -0.56 15.13
N LEU A 166 -17.60 -0.83 15.13
CA LEU A 166 -18.57 -0.27 16.05
C LEU A 166 -18.50 -0.92 17.44
N ARG A 167 -18.78 -0.14 18.50
CA ARG A 167 -18.95 -0.67 19.86
C ARG A 167 -20.27 -1.42 19.98
N SER A 168 -20.36 -2.32 20.98
CA SER A 168 -21.60 -3.04 21.29
C SER A 168 -22.83 -2.13 21.37
N GLU A 169 -22.70 -0.93 21.90
CA GLU A 169 -23.81 0.01 22.01
C GLU A 169 -24.31 0.51 20.65
N GLU A 170 -23.38 0.87 19.75
CA GLU A 170 -23.70 1.37 18.41
C GLU A 170 -24.31 0.27 17.54
N VAL A 171 -23.77 -0.95 17.60
CA VAL A 171 -24.33 -2.11 16.87
C VAL A 171 -25.76 -2.40 17.34
N ARG A 172 -25.97 -2.45 18.65
CA ARG A 172 -27.31 -2.64 19.23
C ARG A 172 -28.27 -1.54 18.79
N LYS A 173 -27.84 -0.29 18.81
CA LYS A 173 -28.67 0.85 18.38
C LYS A 173 -29.01 0.77 16.89
N ARG A 174 -28.07 0.33 16.05
CA ARG A 174 -28.24 0.22 14.60
C ARG A 174 -29.21 -0.90 14.21
N PHE A 175 -29.16 -2.03 14.90
CA PHE A 175 -29.99 -3.20 14.60
C PHE A 175 -31.21 -3.38 15.51
N GLY A 176 -31.37 -2.52 16.53
CA GLY A 176 -32.39 -2.70 17.56
C GLY A 176 -32.16 -3.93 18.44
N TRP A 177 -30.94 -4.49 18.46
CA TRP A 177 -30.63 -5.70 19.22
C TRP A 177 -30.43 -5.41 20.71
N THR A 178 -30.84 -6.37 21.53
CA THR A 178 -30.46 -6.50 22.93
C THR A 178 -28.99 -6.94 23.07
N THR A 179 -28.46 -6.85 24.29
CA THR A 179 -27.13 -7.38 24.63
C THR A 179 -27.04 -8.90 24.43
N CYS A 180 -28.13 -9.62 24.65
CA CYS A 180 -28.21 -11.07 24.47
C CYS A 180 -28.18 -11.45 22.98
N GLU A 181 -28.97 -10.77 22.15
CA GLU A 181 -28.98 -11.00 20.70
C GLU A 181 -27.63 -10.70 20.07
N LEU A 182 -26.98 -9.59 20.44
CA LEU A 182 -25.64 -9.29 19.98
C LEU A 182 -24.63 -10.38 20.36
N ALA A 183 -24.73 -10.94 21.57
CA ALA A 183 -23.87 -12.04 22.01
C ALA A 183 -24.13 -13.30 21.17
N HIS A 184 -25.40 -13.64 20.90
CA HIS A 184 -25.72 -14.78 20.03
C HIS A 184 -25.20 -14.60 18.60
N GLN A 185 -25.35 -13.41 18.00
CA GLN A 185 -24.82 -13.15 16.66
C GLN A 185 -23.30 -13.27 16.61
N ARG A 186 -22.63 -12.81 17.67
CA ARG A 186 -21.19 -12.95 17.83
C ARG A 186 -20.77 -14.42 17.99
N ASP A 187 -21.43 -15.15 18.89
CA ASP A 187 -21.08 -16.53 19.23
C ASP A 187 -21.43 -17.51 18.09
N ALA A 188 -22.45 -17.17 17.28
CA ALA A 188 -22.78 -17.87 16.04
C ALA A 188 -21.83 -17.55 14.87
N GLY A 189 -20.93 -16.56 15.03
CA GLY A 189 -19.99 -16.14 13.98
C GLY A 189 -20.60 -15.31 12.85
N ASN A 190 -21.82 -14.80 13.04
CA ASN A 190 -22.55 -14.02 12.02
C ASN A 190 -22.02 -12.59 11.88
N ILE A 191 -21.31 -12.08 12.89
CA ILE A 191 -20.70 -10.75 12.87
C ILE A 191 -19.21 -10.85 13.22
N PRO A 192 -18.31 -10.31 12.39
CA PRO A 192 -16.91 -10.21 12.72
C PRO A 192 -16.73 -9.34 13.98
N PHE A 193 -15.93 -9.81 14.93
CA PHE A 193 -15.65 -9.06 16.15
C PHE A 193 -14.17 -9.15 16.55
N LYS A 194 -13.70 -8.15 17.30
CA LYS A 194 -12.42 -8.19 18.00
C LYS A 194 -12.56 -7.70 19.43
N LYS A 195 -11.77 -8.25 20.34
CA LYS A 195 -11.73 -7.82 21.74
C LYS A 195 -10.62 -6.80 21.94
N VAL A 196 -10.94 -5.64 22.51
CA VAL A 196 -10.01 -4.56 22.83
C VAL A 196 -10.16 -4.23 24.31
N GLY A 197 -9.23 -4.74 25.13
CA GLY A 197 -9.33 -4.67 26.59
C GLY A 197 -10.57 -5.41 27.10
N ASN A 198 -11.45 -4.68 27.81
CA ASN A 198 -12.73 -5.21 28.31
C ASN A 198 -13.90 -5.01 27.35
N ALA A 199 -13.67 -4.42 26.17
CA ALA A 199 -14.71 -4.14 25.19
C ALA A 199 -14.63 -5.07 23.97
N PHE A 200 -15.78 -5.25 23.32
CA PHE A 200 -15.87 -5.87 22.00
C PHE A 200 -16.17 -4.79 20.96
N LEU A 201 -15.50 -4.88 19.82
CA LEU A 201 -15.77 -4.09 18.62
C LEU A 201 -16.24 -5.03 17.52
N TYR A 202 -17.17 -4.58 16.69
CA TYR A 202 -17.79 -5.39 15.64
C TYR A 202 -17.65 -4.70 14.29
N ARG A 203 -17.38 -5.47 13.24
CA ARG A 203 -17.41 -4.95 11.87
C ARG A 203 -18.76 -5.27 11.26
N ILE A 204 -19.45 -4.24 10.79
CA ILE A 204 -20.77 -4.37 10.17
C ILE A 204 -20.62 -4.08 8.68
N ASP A 205 -20.56 -5.14 7.88
CA ASP A 205 -20.59 -5.07 6.42
C ASP A 205 -22.07 -5.14 5.95
N ASP A 206 -22.44 -4.50 4.84
CA ASP A 206 -23.85 -4.37 4.39
C ASP A 206 -24.56 -5.73 4.16
N GLU A 207 -23.81 -6.82 3.96
CA GLU A 207 -24.37 -8.18 3.84
C GLU A 207 -24.93 -8.73 5.16
N ASN A 208 -24.39 -8.30 6.30
CA ASN A 208 -24.87 -8.72 7.63
C ASN A 208 -26.03 -7.86 8.12
N ALA A 209 -26.39 -6.80 7.38
CA ALA A 209 -27.43 -5.85 7.79
C ALA A 209 -28.85 -6.26 7.39
N SER A 210 -29.01 -7.34 6.60
CA SER A 210 -30.28 -7.71 5.97
C SER A 210 -30.78 -9.13 6.31
N LYS A 211 -30.39 -9.70 7.46
CA LYS A 211 -30.97 -10.95 7.97
C LYS A 211 -31.58 -10.77 9.35
#